data_AF-A0A814JHT5-F1
#
_entry.id   AF-A0A814JHT5-F1
#
_cell.length_a   1.000
_cell.length_b   1.000
_cell.length_c   1.000
_cell.angle_alpha   90.00
_cell.angle_beta   90.00
_cell.angle_gamma   90.00
#
_symmetry.space_group_name_H-M   'P 1'
#
loop_
_entity.id
_entity.type
_entity.pdbx_description
1 polymer ?
#
loop_
_entity_poly.entity_id
_entity_poly.type
_entity_poly.pdbx_seq_one_letter_code
_entity_poly.pdbx_strand_id
1 'polypeptide(L)'
;MVSWWCNQLSTIPIPKLIRILSNIATYIHENSASGLMHEEKMKEICIQSIKDSLSNHFDSKANMQEIENQTSEFVRTICEDVGILASRGGSLYDFLHLTFQKIYLFTTYQHRNYGTKQRKGDESSLQNITQSLRYHMNDPRFCVPIALALGKISYSWSQHDFDRFCYEFIKEQDKFNSLHLFGAYTLINCVNDLVNYRSDKILFDTLDRLIISVGQHQ
;
A
#
# COMPACT_ATOMS: atom_id res chain seq x y z
N MET A 1 6.36 7.88 -15.67
CA MET A 1 7.58 8.33 -14.96
C MET A 1 8.53 7.15 -14.78
N VAL A 2 8.18 6.11 -14.01
CA VAL A 2 9.02 4.90 -13.81
C VAL A 2 9.40 4.15 -15.11
N SER A 3 8.56 4.18 -16.16
CA SER A 3 8.87 3.56 -17.46
C SER A 3 9.94 4.29 -18.28
N TRP A 4 10.20 5.57 -18.01
CA TRP A 4 11.30 6.33 -18.61
C TRP A 4 12.63 6.10 -17.86
N TRP A 5 12.58 5.51 -16.65
CA TRP A 5 13.70 5.38 -15.71
C TRP A 5 14.61 4.16 -15.97
N CYS A 6 14.07 3.03 -16.40
CA CYS A 6 14.87 1.79 -16.58
C CYS A 6 15.68 1.74 -17.87
N ASN A 7 15.45 2.62 -18.83
CA ASN A 7 16.15 2.54 -20.11
C ASN A 7 17.54 3.20 -20.11
N GLN A 8 17.94 3.93 -19.05
CA GLN A 8 19.24 4.64 -19.05
C GLN A 8 20.07 4.63 -17.75
N LEU A 9 19.51 4.32 -16.56
CA LEU A 9 20.22 4.59 -15.29
C LEU A 9 20.43 3.39 -14.34
N SER A 10 19.70 2.28 -14.50
CA SER A 10 19.80 1.14 -13.58
C SER A 10 19.62 -0.22 -14.27
N THR A 11 20.41 -1.22 -13.84
CA THR A 11 20.32 -2.63 -14.22
C THR A 11 19.20 -3.37 -13.48
N ILE A 12 18.61 -2.76 -12.44
CA ILE A 12 17.54 -3.36 -11.64
C ILE A 12 16.19 -3.21 -12.37
N PRO A 13 15.47 -4.32 -12.65
CA PRO A 13 14.15 -4.26 -13.28
C PRO A 13 13.11 -3.51 -12.43
N ILE A 14 12.20 -2.75 -13.07
CA ILE A 14 11.13 -1.98 -12.39
C ILE A 14 10.36 -2.79 -11.34
N PRO A 15 9.88 -4.02 -11.61
CA PRO A 15 9.11 -4.77 -10.61
C PRO A 15 9.92 -5.08 -9.35
N LYS A 16 11.22 -5.30 -9.52
CA LYS A 16 12.16 -5.56 -8.43
C LYS A 16 12.45 -4.28 -7.64
N LEU A 17 12.62 -3.15 -8.34
CA LEU A 17 12.76 -1.84 -7.70
C LEU A 17 11.54 -1.48 -6.86
N ILE A 18 10.34 -1.65 -7.41
CA ILE A 18 9.08 -1.44 -6.68
C ILE A 18 9.08 -2.31 -5.43
N ARG A 19 9.35 -3.62 -5.54
CA ARG A 19 9.40 -4.52 -4.39
C ARG A 19 10.35 -4.06 -3.28
N ILE A 20 11.55 -3.60 -3.62
CA ILE A 20 12.52 -3.08 -2.64
C ILE A 20 11.93 -1.86 -1.92
N LEU A 21 11.41 -0.88 -2.68
CA LEU A 21 10.82 0.35 -2.12
C LEU A 21 9.57 0.06 -1.28
N SER A 22 8.74 -0.91 -1.68
CA SER A 22 7.59 -1.43 -0.93
C SER A 22 8.03 -1.98 0.43
N ASN A 23 9.09 -2.80 0.45
CA ASN A 23 9.63 -3.37 1.69
C ASN A 23 10.22 -2.29 2.61
N ILE A 24 10.93 -1.31 2.07
CA ILE A 24 11.44 -0.16 2.83
C ILE A 24 10.28 0.66 3.42
N ALA A 25 9.26 0.98 2.61
CA ALA A 25 8.09 1.73 3.08
C ALA A 25 7.35 1.01 4.19
N THR A 26 7.23 -0.32 4.09
CA THR A 26 6.62 -1.19 5.10
C THR A 26 7.44 -1.16 6.39
N TYR A 27 8.76 -1.34 6.30
CA TYR A 27 9.63 -1.31 7.47
C TYR A 27 9.57 0.03 8.21
N ILE A 28 9.70 1.15 7.48
CA ILE A 28 9.61 2.49 8.08
C ILE A 28 8.25 2.66 8.75
N HIS A 29 7.18 2.28 8.07
CA HIS A 29 5.83 2.39 8.61
C HIS A 29 5.64 1.59 9.91
N GLU A 30 6.15 0.36 9.98
CA GLU A 30 5.98 -0.51 11.14
C GLU A 30 6.91 -0.13 12.31
N ASN A 31 8.12 0.36 12.03
CA ASN A 31 9.20 0.45 13.02
C ASN A 31 9.64 1.89 13.33
N SER A 32 9.20 2.90 12.57
CA SER A 32 9.69 4.27 12.68
C SER A 32 8.57 5.30 12.66
N ALA A 33 8.21 5.79 13.85
CA ALA A 33 7.25 6.90 13.98
C ALA A 33 7.77 8.20 13.33
N SER A 34 9.09 8.40 13.29
CA SER A 34 9.72 9.58 12.68
C SER A 34 9.88 9.48 11.17
N GLY A 35 9.61 8.30 10.56
CA GLY A 35 9.81 8.08 9.14
C GLY A 35 11.26 7.84 8.72
N LEU A 36 12.20 7.80 9.68
CA LEU A 36 13.63 7.63 9.45
C LEU A 36 14.06 6.15 9.51
N MET A 37 15.09 5.80 8.75
CA MET A 37 15.72 4.47 8.74
C MET A 37 17.24 4.59 8.57
N HIS A 38 17.99 3.74 9.26
CA HIS A 38 19.45 3.67 9.10
C HIS A 38 19.85 3.06 7.75
N GLU A 39 20.96 3.54 7.19
CA GLU A 39 21.53 3.05 5.92
C GLU A 39 21.81 1.54 5.93
N GLU A 40 22.37 1.04 7.03
CA GLU A 40 22.66 -0.39 7.20
C GLU A 40 21.37 -1.21 7.05
N LYS A 41 20.29 -0.74 7.69
CA LYS A 41 19.00 -1.41 7.61
C LYS A 41 18.37 -1.32 6.22
N MET A 42 18.54 -0.20 5.53
CA MET A 42 18.13 -0.03 4.14
C MET A 42 18.83 -1.06 3.24
N LYS A 43 20.15 -1.21 3.39
CA LYS A 43 20.96 -2.17 2.63
C LYS A 43 20.54 -3.60 2.94
N GLU A 44 20.30 -3.95 4.21
CA GLU A 44 19.76 -5.26 4.59
C GLU A 44 18.44 -5.58 3.89
N ILE A 45 17.49 -4.65 3.89
CA ILE A 45 16.18 -4.82 3.25
C ILE A 45 16.34 -4.96 1.73
N CYS A 46 17.22 -4.16 1.11
CA CYS A 46 17.51 -4.25 -0.31
C CYS A 46 18.09 -5.61 -0.68
N ILE A 47 19.14 -6.04 0.04
CA ILE A 47 19.76 -7.36 -0.11
C ILE A 47 18.69 -8.43 -0.01
N GLN A 48 17.91 -8.46 1.09
CA GLN A 48 16.90 -9.50 1.29
C GLN A 48 15.85 -9.51 0.17
N SER A 49 15.40 -8.34 -0.28
CA SER A 49 14.43 -8.21 -1.37
C SER A 49 14.99 -8.74 -2.71
N ILE A 50 16.28 -8.52 -2.95
CA ILE A 50 17.00 -9.08 -4.10
C ILE A 50 17.09 -10.61 -3.94
N LYS A 51 17.44 -11.10 -2.75
CA LYS A 51 17.54 -12.54 -2.48
C LYS A 51 16.23 -13.25 -2.74
N ASP A 52 15.14 -12.73 -2.21
CA ASP A 52 13.80 -13.31 -2.40
C ASP A 52 13.29 -13.23 -3.85
N SER A 53 13.99 -12.55 -4.75
CA SER A 53 13.68 -12.50 -6.19
C SER A 53 14.46 -13.53 -7.01
N LEU A 54 15.53 -14.11 -6.46
CA LEU A 54 16.36 -15.12 -7.09
C LEU A 54 15.90 -16.51 -6.63
N SER A 55 15.54 -17.38 -7.57
CA SER A 55 15.05 -18.74 -7.27
C SER A 55 16.15 -19.64 -6.69
N ASN A 56 16.02 -20.03 -5.42
CA ASN A 56 16.63 -21.16 -4.66
C ASN A 56 18.11 -21.60 -4.85
N HIS A 57 18.93 -20.97 -5.70
CA HIS A 57 20.34 -21.32 -5.86
C HIS A 57 21.23 -20.17 -5.36
N PHE A 58 21.45 -20.14 -4.05
CA PHE A 58 21.97 -18.96 -3.34
C PHE A 58 23.48 -18.95 -3.07
N ASP A 59 24.16 -20.09 -3.21
CA ASP A 59 25.49 -20.26 -2.58
C ASP A 59 26.69 -20.10 -3.54
N SER A 60 26.52 -19.36 -4.65
CA SER A 60 27.66 -19.02 -5.51
C SER A 60 28.27 -17.68 -5.07
N LYS A 61 29.61 -17.61 -4.97
CA LYS A 61 30.34 -16.37 -4.70
C LYS A 61 30.04 -15.27 -5.73
N ALA A 62 29.74 -15.66 -6.97
CA ALA A 62 29.34 -14.74 -8.04
C ALA A 62 27.97 -14.11 -7.75
N ASN A 63 27.03 -14.86 -7.16
CA ASN A 63 25.70 -14.35 -6.81
C ASN A 63 25.78 -13.33 -5.67
N MET A 64 26.65 -13.52 -4.68
CA MET A 64 26.83 -12.53 -3.61
C MET A 64 27.40 -11.21 -4.13
N GLN A 65 28.41 -11.26 -5.00
CA GLN A 65 28.98 -10.05 -5.60
C GLN A 65 27.94 -9.27 -6.42
N GLU A 66 27.10 -9.99 -7.18
CA GLU A 66 26.03 -9.37 -7.95
C GLU A 66 24.98 -8.70 -7.06
N ILE A 67 24.63 -9.30 -5.92
CA ILE A 67 23.69 -8.72 -4.94
C ILE A 67 24.28 -7.45 -4.33
N GLU A 68 25.55 -7.45 -3.97
CA GLU A 68 26.24 -6.28 -3.42
C GLU A 68 26.31 -5.14 -4.45
N ASN A 69 26.61 -5.47 -5.71
CA ASN A 69 26.62 -4.52 -6.82
C ASN A 69 25.23 -3.90 -7.02
N GLN A 70 24.18 -4.73 -7.11
CA GLN A 70 22.80 -4.26 -7.24
C GLN A 70 22.34 -3.44 -6.03
N THR A 71 22.76 -3.80 -4.82
CA THR A 71 22.43 -3.03 -3.61
C THR A 71 23.09 -1.66 -3.65
N SER A 72 24.36 -1.59 -4.04
CA SER A 72 25.10 -0.34 -4.16
C SER A 72 24.51 0.55 -5.25
N GLU A 73 24.16 -0.06 -6.39
CA GLU A 73 23.49 0.62 -7.49
C GLU A 73 22.11 1.14 -7.09
N PHE A 74 21.33 0.36 -6.33
CA PHE A 74 20.05 0.78 -5.78
C PHE A 74 20.22 2.03 -4.91
N VAL A 75 21.14 2.00 -3.94
CA VAL A 75 21.35 3.14 -3.03
C VAL A 75 21.75 4.38 -3.82
N ARG A 76 22.72 4.26 -4.73
CA ARG A 76 23.16 5.37 -5.58
C ARG A 76 21.99 5.94 -6.40
N THR A 77 21.27 5.08 -7.11
CA THR A 77 20.21 5.51 -8.02
C THR A 77 19.04 6.16 -7.28
N ILE A 78 18.59 5.57 -6.18
CA ILE A 78 17.40 6.03 -5.46
C ILE A 78 17.68 7.26 -4.59
N CYS A 79 18.88 7.36 -4.02
CA CYS A 79 19.25 8.48 -3.14
C CYS A 79 19.87 9.66 -3.88
N GLU A 80 20.68 9.42 -4.91
CA GLU A 80 21.45 10.47 -5.59
C GLU A 80 20.83 10.88 -6.92
N ASP A 81 20.46 9.90 -7.76
CA ASP A 81 20.03 10.19 -9.14
C ASP A 81 18.53 10.53 -9.23
N VAL A 82 17.68 9.83 -8.46
CA VAL A 82 16.21 9.97 -8.53
C VAL A 82 15.63 10.78 -7.37
N GLY A 83 16.24 10.70 -6.19
CA GLY A 83 15.76 11.39 -5.00
C GLY A 83 14.42 10.88 -4.46
N ILE A 84 14.12 9.58 -4.56
CA ILE A 84 12.94 9.00 -3.87
C ILE A 84 13.20 8.90 -2.37
N LEU A 85 14.42 8.51 -1.99
CA LEU A 85 14.89 8.54 -0.62
C LEU A 85 15.88 9.71 -0.46
N ALA A 86 15.83 10.38 0.67
CA ALA A 86 16.72 11.49 0.98
C ALA A 86 17.55 11.18 2.23
N SER A 87 18.83 11.55 2.21
CA SER A 87 19.67 11.50 3.41
C SER A 87 19.29 12.65 4.35
N ARG A 88 19.13 12.35 5.64
CA ARG A 88 18.82 13.30 6.71
C ARG A 88 19.99 13.53 7.67
N GLY A 89 21.19 13.06 7.30
CA GLY A 89 22.39 13.12 8.14
C GLY A 89 22.51 11.92 9.08
N GLY A 90 23.72 11.68 9.59
CA GLY A 90 23.99 10.57 10.52
C GLY A 90 23.67 9.17 9.94
N SER A 91 23.81 8.99 8.62
CA SER A 91 23.45 7.76 7.91
C SER A 91 21.96 7.37 8.07
N LEU A 92 21.09 8.36 8.27
CA LEU A 92 19.63 8.21 8.29
C LEU A 92 19.04 8.62 6.95
N TYR A 93 18.02 7.87 6.52
CA TYR A 93 17.30 8.06 5.28
C TYR A 93 15.79 8.05 5.55
N ASP A 94 15.05 8.84 4.77
CA ASP A 94 13.59 8.79 4.70
C ASP A 94 13.13 8.90 3.24
N PHE A 95 11.83 8.74 3.02
CA PHE A 95 11.25 9.11 1.73
C PHE A 95 11.27 10.63 1.59
N LEU A 96 11.70 11.13 0.43
CA LEU A 96 11.72 12.55 0.11
C LEU A 96 10.34 13.19 0.35
N HIS A 97 9.28 12.46 0.02
CA HIS A 97 7.91 12.86 0.29
C HIS A 97 7.10 11.71 0.88
N LEU A 98 6.30 11.99 1.92
CA LEU A 98 5.46 11.01 2.60
C LEU A 98 4.48 10.30 1.66
N THR A 99 4.03 10.98 0.59
CA THR A 99 3.18 10.36 -0.45
C THR A 99 3.88 9.19 -1.15
N PHE A 100 5.19 9.26 -1.40
CA PHE A 100 5.92 8.13 -1.99
C PHE A 100 5.91 6.92 -1.05
N GLN A 101 6.21 7.14 0.24
CA GLN A 101 6.11 6.07 1.24
C GLN A 101 4.72 5.43 1.24
N LYS A 102 3.66 6.25 1.23
CA LYS A 102 2.27 5.78 1.23
C LYS A 102 1.91 4.99 -0.03
N ILE A 103 2.39 5.42 -1.21
CA ILE A 103 2.20 4.70 -2.48
C ILE A 103 2.91 3.34 -2.44
N TYR A 104 4.17 3.28 -1.99
CA TYR A 104 4.91 2.02 -1.91
C TYR A 104 4.35 1.09 -0.82
N LEU A 105 3.90 1.62 0.31
CA LEU A 105 3.17 0.85 1.32
C LEU A 105 1.91 0.20 0.73
N PHE A 106 1.15 0.96 -0.06
CA PHE A 106 -0.01 0.44 -0.79
C PHE A 106 0.37 -0.71 -1.73
N THR A 107 1.50 -0.64 -2.44
CA THR A 107 1.92 -1.76 -3.31
C THR A 107 2.24 -3.05 -2.55
N THR A 108 2.83 -2.99 -1.35
CA THR A 108 2.97 -4.17 -0.46
C THR A 108 1.59 -4.73 -0.13
N TYR A 109 0.69 -3.82 0.24
CA TYR A 109 -0.67 -4.15 0.64
C TYR A 109 -1.44 -4.86 -0.47
N GLN A 110 -1.29 -4.39 -1.71
CA GLN A 110 -1.81 -5.05 -2.90
C GLN A 110 -1.22 -6.45 -3.07
N HIS A 111 0.10 -6.60 -2.97
CA HIS A 111 0.74 -7.88 -3.25
C HIS A 111 0.35 -8.95 -2.22
N ARG A 112 0.22 -8.57 -0.95
CA ARG A 112 -0.16 -9.48 0.15
C ARG A 112 -1.65 -9.83 0.15
N ASN A 113 -2.54 -8.87 -0.08
CA ASN A 113 -3.98 -9.07 0.10
C ASN A 113 -4.77 -9.22 -1.22
N TYR A 114 -4.20 -8.76 -2.34
CA TYR A 114 -4.87 -8.70 -3.65
C TYR A 114 -4.09 -9.45 -4.72
N GLY A 115 -3.43 -10.55 -4.34
CA GLY A 115 -2.57 -11.36 -5.22
C GLY A 115 -3.11 -11.47 -6.65
N THR A 116 -2.21 -11.43 -7.63
CA THR A 116 -2.42 -11.25 -9.08
C THR A 116 -3.43 -12.19 -9.77
N LYS A 117 -4.08 -13.08 -9.03
CA LYS A 117 -5.15 -13.97 -9.49
C LYS A 117 -6.35 -13.93 -8.52
N GLN A 118 -6.92 -12.75 -8.27
CA GLN A 118 -8.28 -12.73 -7.73
C GLN A 118 -9.21 -13.30 -8.80
N ARG A 119 -9.82 -14.45 -8.51
CA ARG A 119 -10.94 -14.97 -9.30
C ARG A 119 -12.13 -14.05 -9.03
N LYS A 120 -12.58 -13.34 -10.06
CA LYS A 120 -13.82 -12.53 -10.02
C LYS A 120 -14.95 -13.38 -9.42
N GLY A 121 -15.60 -12.87 -8.37
CA GLY A 121 -16.83 -13.45 -7.82
C GLY A 121 -16.69 -14.40 -6.62
N ASP A 122 -15.49 -14.62 -6.06
CA ASP A 122 -15.35 -15.44 -4.85
C ASP A 122 -15.66 -14.62 -3.57
N GLU A 123 -16.71 -15.01 -2.85
CA GLU A 123 -17.18 -14.37 -1.61
C GLU A 123 -16.11 -14.39 -0.50
N SER A 124 -15.27 -15.42 -0.47
CA SER A 124 -14.15 -15.50 0.47
C SER A 124 -13.08 -14.43 0.20
N SER A 125 -12.88 -14.06 -1.06
CA SER A 125 -11.94 -13.01 -1.45
C SER A 125 -12.46 -11.61 -1.06
N LEU A 126 -13.77 -11.38 -1.19
CA LEU A 126 -14.42 -10.13 -0.76
C LEU A 126 -14.25 -9.90 0.75
N GLN A 127 -14.53 -10.93 1.56
CA GLN A 127 -14.42 -10.85 3.02
C GLN A 127 -12.97 -10.60 3.46
N ASN A 128 -12.00 -11.27 2.84
CA ASN A 128 -10.58 -11.07 3.15
C ASN A 128 -10.12 -9.63 2.85
N ILE A 129 -10.54 -9.07 1.72
CA ILE A 129 -10.21 -7.68 1.35
C ILE A 129 -10.85 -6.70 2.34
N THR A 130 -12.13 -6.88 2.63
CA THR A 130 -12.87 -6.04 3.57
C THR A 130 -12.23 -6.09 4.95
N GLN A 131 -11.93 -7.28 5.47
CA GLN A 131 -11.26 -7.46 6.76
C GLN A 131 -9.87 -6.85 6.80
N SER A 132 -9.10 -7.00 5.72
CA SER A 132 -7.75 -6.44 5.61
C SER A 132 -7.76 -4.92 5.62
N LEU A 133 -8.69 -4.28 4.89
CA LEU A 133 -8.84 -2.83 4.92
C LEU A 133 -9.27 -2.33 6.31
N ARG A 134 -10.21 -3.04 6.95
CA ARG A 134 -10.72 -2.73 8.29
C ARG A 134 -9.65 -2.73 9.36
N TYR A 135 -8.79 -3.74 9.34
CA TYR A 135 -7.70 -3.86 10.31
C TYR A 135 -6.82 -2.59 10.39
N HIS A 136 -6.72 -1.81 9.31
CA HIS A 136 -5.94 -0.59 9.28
C HIS A 136 -6.73 0.71 9.30
N MET A 137 -8.07 0.67 9.39
CA MET A 137 -8.90 1.90 9.37
C MET A 137 -8.61 2.85 10.53
N ASN A 138 -8.18 2.31 11.67
CA ASN A 138 -7.89 3.08 12.87
C ASN A 138 -6.49 3.71 12.87
N ASP A 139 -5.66 3.43 11.86
CA ASP A 139 -4.32 3.98 11.75
C ASP A 139 -4.30 5.11 10.70
N PRO A 140 -4.12 6.39 11.12
CA PRO A 140 -4.07 7.54 10.21
C PRO A 140 -3.01 7.41 9.10
N ARG A 141 -1.97 6.60 9.33
CA ARG A 141 -0.90 6.37 8.36
C ARG A 141 -1.38 5.54 7.16
N PHE A 142 -2.49 4.81 7.30
CA PHE A 142 -3.11 4.01 6.26
C PHE A 142 -4.22 4.73 5.48
N CYS A 143 -4.62 5.95 5.84
CA CYS A 143 -5.70 6.65 5.13
C CYS A 143 -5.44 6.76 3.61
N VAL A 144 -4.22 7.13 3.20
CA VAL A 144 -3.86 7.22 1.78
C VAL A 144 -3.75 5.85 1.11
N PRO A 145 -3.05 4.84 1.69
CA PRO A 145 -3.09 3.47 1.15
C PRO A 145 -4.50 2.90 0.98
N ILE A 146 -5.40 3.16 1.93
CA ILE A 146 -6.79 2.72 1.88
C ILE A 146 -7.53 3.46 0.75
N ALA A 147 -7.39 4.77 0.63
CA ALA A 147 -7.98 5.54 -0.46
C ALA A 147 -7.52 5.03 -1.83
N LEU A 148 -6.21 4.78 -1.99
CA LEU A 148 -5.66 4.20 -3.22
C LEU A 148 -6.20 2.79 -3.50
N ALA A 149 -6.41 1.97 -2.45
CA ALA A 149 -7.01 0.66 -2.58
C ALA A 149 -8.46 0.75 -3.05
N LEU A 150 -9.26 1.63 -2.44
CA LEU A 150 -10.64 1.88 -2.83
C LEU A 150 -10.75 2.40 -4.26
N GLY A 151 -9.90 3.35 -4.65
CA GLY A 151 -9.83 3.85 -6.03
C GLY A 151 -9.49 2.73 -7.02
N LYS A 152 -8.52 1.86 -6.71
CA LYS A 152 -8.19 0.70 -7.54
C LYS A 152 -9.33 -0.31 -7.62
N ILE A 153 -9.96 -0.65 -6.50
CA ILE A 153 -11.11 -1.57 -6.46
C ILE A 153 -12.23 -1.00 -7.33
N SER A 154 -12.59 0.27 -7.10
CA SER A 154 -13.61 0.99 -7.86
C SER A 154 -13.32 0.95 -9.35
N TYR A 155 -12.08 1.26 -9.76
CA TYR A 155 -11.66 1.22 -11.17
C TYR A 155 -11.67 -0.19 -11.79
N SER A 156 -11.25 -1.21 -11.04
CA SER A 156 -10.96 -2.54 -11.60
C SER A 156 -12.16 -3.48 -11.60
N TRP A 157 -13.15 -3.24 -10.76
CA TRP A 157 -14.27 -4.15 -10.52
C TRP A 157 -15.50 -3.77 -11.35
N SER A 158 -16.39 -4.73 -11.55
CA SER A 158 -17.71 -4.44 -12.12
C SER A 158 -18.53 -3.60 -11.13
N GLN A 159 -19.50 -2.83 -11.64
CA GLN A 159 -20.39 -2.05 -10.76
C GLN A 159 -21.08 -2.94 -9.72
N HIS A 160 -21.53 -4.13 -10.12
CA HIS A 160 -22.18 -5.09 -9.22
C HIS A 160 -21.26 -5.54 -8.08
N ASP A 161 -20.01 -5.90 -8.39
CA ASP A 161 -19.05 -6.37 -7.39
C ASP A 161 -18.60 -5.23 -6.47
N PHE A 162 -18.45 -4.03 -7.03
CA PHE A 162 -18.13 -2.83 -6.27
C PHE A 162 -19.27 -2.44 -5.31
N ASP A 163 -20.51 -2.49 -5.78
CA ASP A 163 -21.69 -2.21 -4.97
C ASP A 163 -21.82 -3.21 -3.82
N ARG A 164 -21.60 -4.51 -4.09
CA ARG A 164 -21.56 -5.56 -3.07
C ARG A 164 -20.45 -5.31 -2.05
N PHE A 165 -19.25 -4.92 -2.50
CA PHE A 165 -18.15 -4.55 -1.61
C PHE A 165 -18.52 -3.40 -0.71
N CYS A 166 -19.01 -2.29 -1.27
CA CYS A 166 -19.39 -1.12 -0.50
C CYS A 166 -20.45 -1.48 0.54
N TYR A 167 -21.44 -2.28 0.18
CA TYR A 167 -22.44 -2.76 1.12
C TYR A 167 -21.81 -3.50 2.30
N GLU A 168 -20.98 -4.53 2.07
CA GLU A 168 -20.30 -5.26 3.16
C GLU A 168 -19.33 -4.38 3.96
N PHE A 169 -18.60 -3.51 3.27
CA PHE A 169 -17.64 -2.57 3.86
C PHE A 169 -18.30 -1.60 4.84
N ILE A 170 -19.54 -1.17 4.57
CA ILE A 170 -20.34 -0.26 5.41
C ILE A 170 -21.21 -1.01 6.44
N LYS A 171 -21.64 -2.24 6.11
CA LYS A 171 -22.63 -3.00 6.89
C LYS A 171 -22.07 -3.54 8.19
N GLU A 172 -20.90 -4.16 8.16
CA GLU A 172 -20.35 -4.78 9.36
C GLU A 172 -19.83 -3.68 10.31
N GLN A 173 -20.59 -3.41 11.37
CA GLN A 173 -20.13 -2.61 12.51
C GLN A 173 -19.10 -3.43 13.30
N ASP A 174 -18.00 -2.79 13.70
CA ASP A 174 -17.06 -3.43 14.62
C ASP A 174 -17.81 -3.86 15.89
N LYS A 175 -17.80 -5.17 16.17
CA LYS A 175 -18.44 -5.77 17.36
C LYS A 175 -17.98 -5.16 18.69
N PHE A 176 -16.88 -4.39 18.66
CA PHE A 176 -16.23 -3.82 19.82
C PHE A 176 -16.54 -2.33 20.06
N ASN A 177 -17.11 -1.61 19.10
CA ASN A 177 -17.55 -0.22 19.31
C ASN A 177 -18.56 0.18 18.23
N SER A 178 -19.84 0.24 18.60
CA SER A 178 -20.93 0.82 17.80
C SER A 178 -20.71 2.30 17.42
N LEU A 179 -19.69 2.93 17.99
CA LEU A 179 -19.38 4.36 17.89
C LEU A 179 -18.61 4.76 16.64
N HIS A 180 -18.04 3.82 15.88
CA HIS A 180 -17.19 4.19 14.75
C HIS A 180 -17.63 3.54 13.44
N LEU A 181 -18.35 4.33 12.63
CA LEU A 181 -18.70 4.01 11.26
C LEU A 181 -17.51 4.21 10.30
N PHE A 182 -16.36 3.60 10.60
CA PHE A 182 -15.13 3.83 9.85
C PHE A 182 -15.27 3.47 8.37
N GLY A 183 -16.01 2.41 8.03
CA GLY A 183 -16.30 2.06 6.64
C GLY A 183 -17.05 3.17 5.89
N ALA A 184 -18.13 3.69 6.50
CA ALA A 184 -18.94 4.77 5.92
C ALA A 184 -18.16 6.09 5.80
N TYR A 185 -17.46 6.47 6.87
CA TYR A 185 -16.63 7.67 6.91
C TYR A 185 -15.49 7.61 5.88
N THR A 186 -14.82 6.47 5.78
CA THR A 186 -13.74 6.26 4.80
C THR A 186 -14.27 6.35 3.38
N LEU A 187 -15.42 5.74 3.09
CA LEU A 187 -16.02 5.75 1.76
C LEU A 187 -16.38 7.17 1.31
N ILE A 188 -16.98 7.98 2.19
CA ILE A 188 -17.34 9.38 1.89
C ILE A 188 -16.09 10.24 1.68
N ASN A 189 -15.06 10.08 2.52
CA ASN A 189 -13.82 10.84 2.33
C ASN A 189 -13.10 10.50 1.02
N CYS A 190 -13.30 9.29 0.51
CA CYS A 190 -12.70 8.85 -0.74
C CYS A 190 -13.62 9.05 -1.95
N VAL A 191 -14.84 9.58 -1.80
CA VAL A 191 -15.87 9.56 -2.87
C VAL A 191 -15.38 10.18 -4.18
N ASN A 192 -14.58 11.24 -4.11
CA ASN A 192 -14.01 11.93 -5.26
C ASN A 192 -12.94 11.11 -5.99
N ASP A 193 -12.33 10.14 -5.31
CA ASP A 193 -11.29 9.26 -5.85
C ASP A 193 -11.87 7.94 -6.44
N LEU A 194 -13.19 7.73 -6.32
CA LEU A 194 -13.86 6.52 -6.79
C LEU A 194 -14.37 6.69 -8.23
N VAL A 195 -13.84 5.90 -9.16
CA VAL A 195 -14.17 5.99 -10.60
C VAL A 195 -15.58 5.48 -10.91
N ASN A 196 -16.02 4.41 -10.23
CA ASN A 196 -17.28 3.72 -10.47
C ASN A 196 -18.32 3.96 -9.36
N TYR A 197 -18.21 5.05 -8.62
CA TYR A 197 -19.19 5.41 -7.60
C TYR A 197 -20.43 6.05 -8.24
N ARG A 198 -21.28 5.22 -8.87
CA ARG A 198 -22.49 5.64 -9.60
C ARG A 198 -23.79 5.23 -8.90
N SER A 199 -23.70 4.55 -7.76
CA SER A 199 -24.85 3.97 -7.08
C SER A 199 -25.38 4.94 -6.03
N ASP A 200 -26.39 5.72 -6.38
CA ASP A 200 -27.06 6.66 -5.46
C ASP A 200 -27.53 5.96 -4.19
N LYS A 201 -27.96 4.70 -4.31
CA LYS A 201 -28.40 3.87 -3.18
C LYS A 201 -27.31 3.73 -2.12
N ILE A 202 -26.07 3.46 -2.53
CA ILE A 202 -24.96 3.28 -1.58
C ILE A 202 -24.61 4.60 -0.93
N LEU A 203 -24.65 5.70 -1.67
CA LEU A 203 -24.44 7.04 -1.13
C LEU A 203 -25.47 7.36 -0.05
N PHE A 204 -26.76 7.18 -0.34
CA PHE A 204 -27.83 7.40 0.63
C PHE A 204 -27.69 6.45 1.83
N ASP A 205 -27.45 5.15 1.62
CA ASP A 205 -27.23 4.20 2.72
C ASP A 205 -26.03 4.60 3.60
N THR A 206 -24.97 5.18 3.01
CA THR A 206 -23.79 5.66 3.74
C THR A 206 -24.12 6.89 4.58
N LEU A 207 -24.81 7.87 3.97
CA LEU A 207 -25.21 9.11 4.62
C LEU A 207 -26.21 8.86 5.76
N ASP A 208 -27.21 8.03 5.51
CA ASP A 208 -28.23 7.65 6.51
C ASP A 208 -27.57 7.04 7.75
N ARG A 209 -26.58 6.16 7.56
CA ARG A 209 -25.84 5.57 8.68
C ARG A 209 -25.08 6.62 9.48
N LEU A 210 -24.37 7.54 8.81
CA LEU A 210 -23.67 8.61 9.50
C LEU A 210 -24.62 9.53 10.27
N ILE A 211 -25.75 9.91 9.66
CA ILE A 211 -26.77 10.75 10.30
C ILE A 211 -27.37 10.05 11.53
N ILE A 212 -27.74 8.77 11.40
CA ILE A 212 -28.29 7.97 12.51
C ILE A 212 -27.27 7.86 13.64
N SER A 213 -26.00 7.62 13.34
CA SER A 213 -24.95 7.57 14.36
C SER A 213 -24.80 8.90 15.10
N VAL A 214 -24.80 10.04 14.40
CA VAL A 214 -24.74 11.36 15.05
C VAL A 214 -25.98 11.63 15.89
N GLY A 215 -27.17 11.26 15.39
CA GLY A 215 -28.45 11.45 16.08
C GLY A 215 -28.64 10.58 17.32
N GLN A 216 -27.94 9.46 17.45
CA GLN A 216 -27.90 8.63 18.67
C GLN A 216 -27.04 9.22 19.80
N HIS A 217 -26.36 10.34 19.54
CA HIS A 217 -25.43 11.00 20.47
C HIS A 217 -25.88 12.40 20.93
N GLN A 218 -27.14 12.78 20.67
CA GLN A 218 -27.82 13.94 21.24
C GLN A 218 -28.80 13.50 22.32
#